data_AF-P0DTW2-F1
#
_entry.id   AF-P0DTW2-F1
#
_cell.length_a   1.000
_cell.length_b   1.000
_cell.length_c   1.000
_cell.angle_alpha   90.00
_cell.angle_beta   90.00
_cell.angle_gamma   90.00
#
_symmetry.space_group_name_H-M   'P 1'
#
loop_
_entity.id
_entity.type
_entity.pdbx_description
1 polymer ?
#
loop_
_entity_poly.entity_id
_entity_poly.type
_entity_poly.pdbx_seq_one_letter_code
_entity_poly.pdbx_strand_id
1 'polypeptide(L)'
;MTETKNEIKLHVLFGALAVGFLMLALFSFSLQMLPVADLAKEFGIPGSVAAVVLNVVEAGGAVTTIVSILTAVGSGGLSLIAAAGKETIRQYLKNEIKKKGRKAVIAW
;
A
#
# COMPACT_ATOMS: atom_id res chain seq x y z
N MET A 1 -1.49 -17.57 -45.38
CA MET A 1 -2.61 -17.81 -44.43
C MET A 1 -2.15 -17.99 -42.98
N THR A 2 -0.87 -18.28 -42.72
CA THR A 2 -0.29 -18.39 -41.35
C THR A 2 0.06 -17.05 -40.72
N GLU A 3 0.57 -16.08 -41.50
CA GLU A 3 0.93 -14.74 -40.99
C GLU A 3 -0.28 -13.99 -40.43
N THR A 4 -1.40 -13.97 -41.15
CA THR A 4 -2.64 -13.33 -40.70
C THR A 4 -3.17 -13.90 -39.37
N LYS A 5 -2.93 -15.20 -39.09
CA LYS A 5 -3.33 -15.83 -37.82
C LYS A 5 -2.46 -15.36 -36.65
N ASN A 6 -1.18 -15.04 -36.87
CA ASN A 6 -0.27 -14.56 -35.84
C ASN A 6 -0.55 -13.09 -35.47
N GLU A 7 -0.81 -12.24 -36.48
CA GLU A 7 -1.21 -10.84 -36.27
C GLU A 7 -2.47 -10.73 -35.39
N ILE A 8 -3.49 -11.55 -35.69
CA ILE A 8 -4.73 -11.60 -34.88
C ILE A 8 -4.43 -11.97 -33.42
N LYS A 9 -3.57 -12.97 -33.18
CA LYS A 9 -3.19 -13.36 -31.81
C LYS A 9 -2.46 -12.23 -31.08
N LEU A 10 -1.59 -11.52 -31.79
CA LEU A 10 -0.83 -10.41 -31.24
C LEU A 10 -1.75 -9.24 -30.84
N HIS A 11 -2.70 -8.87 -31.70
CA HIS A 11 -3.72 -7.86 -31.37
C HIS A 11 -4.59 -8.27 -30.17
N VAL A 12 -4.95 -9.55 -30.06
CA VAL A 12 -5.71 -10.06 -28.90
C VAL A 12 -4.88 -9.99 -27.61
N LEU A 13 -3.58 -10.29 -27.66
CA LEU A 13 -2.68 -10.15 -26.51
C LEU A 13 -2.52 -8.69 -26.08
N PHE A 14 -2.32 -7.76 -27.03
CA PHE A 14 -2.29 -6.33 -26.74
C PHE A 14 -3.63 -5.82 -26.20
N GLY A 15 -4.75 -6.29 -26.75
CA GLY A 15 -6.08 -5.99 -26.24
C GLY A 15 -6.28 -6.48 -24.80
N ALA A 16 -5.90 -7.73 -24.50
CA ALA A 16 -5.99 -8.29 -23.16
C ALA A 16 -5.08 -7.55 -22.16
N LEU A 17 -3.87 -7.18 -22.57
CA LEU A 17 -2.96 -6.39 -21.76
C LEU A 17 -3.53 -5.00 -21.45
N ALA A 18 -4.09 -4.32 -22.46
CA ALA A 18 -4.74 -3.02 -22.30
C ALA A 18 -5.94 -3.10 -21.35
N VAL A 19 -6.78 -4.13 -21.47
CA VAL A 19 -7.89 -4.39 -20.53
C VAL A 19 -7.37 -4.66 -19.11
N GLY A 20 -6.26 -5.38 -18.97
CA GLY A 20 -5.60 -5.60 -17.68
C GLY A 20 -5.13 -4.31 -17.02
N PHE A 21 -4.47 -3.42 -17.77
CA PHE A 21 -4.09 -2.09 -17.28
C PHE A 21 -5.30 -1.23 -16.92
N LEU A 22 -6.36 -1.29 -17.72
CA LEU A 22 -7.59 -0.53 -17.47
C LEU A 22 -8.31 -1.02 -16.21
N MET A 23 -8.35 -2.33 -15.98
CA MET A 23 -8.85 -2.93 -14.74
C MET A 23 -8.03 -2.50 -13.52
N LEU A 24 -6.70 -2.48 -13.62
CA LEU A 24 -5.83 -1.99 -12.54
C LEU A 24 -6.06 -0.49 -12.25
N ALA A 25 -6.25 0.32 -13.28
CA ALA A 25 -6.54 1.74 -13.13
C ALA A 25 -7.92 1.97 -12.47
N LEU A 26 -8.95 1.24 -12.89
CA LEU A 26 -10.28 1.30 -12.28
C LEU A 26 -10.27 0.79 -10.85
N PHE A 27 -9.53 -0.29 -10.57
CA PHE A 27 -9.34 -0.77 -9.21
C PHE A 27 -8.68 0.31 -8.34
N SER A 28 -7.60 0.92 -8.83
CA SER A 28 -6.91 2.02 -8.14
C SER A 28 -7.82 3.23 -7.92
N PHE A 29 -8.66 3.56 -8.90
CA PHE A 29 -9.65 4.63 -8.78
C PHE A 29 -10.77 4.29 -7.78
N SER A 30 -11.24 3.04 -7.75
CA SER A 30 -12.25 2.59 -6.79
C SER A 30 -11.73 2.70 -5.35
N LEU A 31 -10.46 2.39 -5.12
CA LEU A 31 -9.79 2.58 -3.83
C LEU A 31 -9.75 4.06 -3.41
N GLN A 32 -9.72 5.00 -4.36
CA GLN A 32 -9.81 6.44 -4.06
C GLN A 32 -11.17 6.84 -3.49
N MET A 33 -12.26 6.22 -3.95
CA MET A 33 -13.65 6.56 -3.61
C MET A 33 -14.16 5.95 -2.30
N LEU A 34 -13.60 4.82 -1.86
CA LEU A 34 -13.92 4.33 -0.52
C LEU A 34 -13.29 5.26 0.53
N PRO A 35 -13.94 5.46 1.70
CA PRO A 35 -13.33 6.08 2.88
C PRO A 35 -12.30 5.11 3.49
N VAL A 36 -11.29 4.74 2.69
CA VAL A 36 -10.24 3.80 3.07
C VAL A 36 -9.16 4.56 3.79
N ALA A 37 -8.78 3.96 4.89
CA ALA A 37 -7.74 4.36 5.80
C ALA A 37 -6.41 4.70 5.15
N ASP A 38 -5.60 5.40 5.92
CA ASP A 38 -4.35 5.94 5.46
C ASP A 38 -3.32 4.87 5.12
N LEU A 39 -3.05 3.94 6.05
CA LEU A 39 -1.97 2.96 5.85
C LEU A 39 -2.31 1.88 4.82
N ALA A 40 -3.56 1.41 4.81
CA ALA A 40 -4.01 0.42 3.84
C ALA A 40 -4.10 1.01 2.43
N LYS A 41 -4.59 2.25 2.29
CA LYS A 41 -4.75 2.90 0.98
C LYS A 41 -3.44 3.47 0.42
N GLU A 42 -2.66 4.16 1.24
CA GLU A 42 -1.43 4.82 0.79
C GLU A 42 -0.27 3.82 0.67
N PHE A 43 -0.22 2.82 1.54
CA PHE A 43 0.91 1.90 1.63
C PHE A 43 0.52 0.42 1.43
N GLY A 44 -0.76 0.06 1.33
CA GLY A 44 -1.15 -1.35 1.17
C GLY A 44 -0.93 -2.20 2.43
N ILE A 45 -0.80 -1.58 3.61
CA ILE A 45 -0.56 -2.29 4.87
C ILE A 45 -1.90 -2.74 5.48
N PRO A 46 -2.13 -4.05 5.68
CA PRO A 46 -3.36 -4.52 6.30
C PRO A 46 -3.56 -3.95 7.70
N GLY A 47 -4.81 -3.66 8.07
CA GLY A 47 -5.13 -3.04 9.35
C GLY A 47 -4.67 -3.84 10.57
N SER A 48 -4.62 -5.17 10.47
CA SER A 48 -4.04 -6.02 11.53
C SER A 48 -2.56 -5.73 11.77
N VAL A 49 -1.78 -5.56 10.70
CA VAL A 49 -0.35 -5.24 10.80
C VAL A 49 -0.14 -3.80 11.24
N ALA A 50 -0.92 -2.86 10.69
CA ALA A 50 -0.92 -1.47 11.13
C ALA A 50 -1.20 -1.36 12.64
N ALA A 51 -2.17 -2.12 13.16
CA ALA A 51 -2.48 -2.13 14.59
C ALA A 51 -1.30 -2.62 15.44
N VAL A 52 -0.62 -3.68 15.01
CA VAL A 52 0.58 -4.19 15.69
C VAL A 52 1.68 -3.13 15.68
N VAL A 53 1.96 -2.54 14.52
CA VAL A 53 2.98 -1.49 14.38
C VAL A 53 2.68 -0.29 15.28
N LEU A 54 1.44 0.20 15.30
CA LEU A 54 1.06 1.33 16.14
C LEU A 54 1.11 1.00 17.63
N ASN A 55 0.73 -0.22 18.04
CA ASN A 55 0.90 -0.67 19.41
C ASN A 55 2.38 -0.67 19.83
N VAL A 56 3.29 -1.09 18.95
CA VAL A 56 4.75 -1.03 19.22
C VAL A 56 5.24 0.42 19.31
N VAL A 57 4.74 1.31 18.44
CA VAL A 57 5.04 2.76 18.47
C VAL A 57 4.62 3.41 19.79
N GLU A 58 3.42 3.10 20.27
CA GLU A 58 2.81 3.62 21.50
C GLU A 58 3.47 3.05 22.75
N ALA A 59 3.69 1.72 22.81
CA ALA A 59 4.44 1.06 23.89
C ALA A 59 5.91 1.51 23.95
N GLY A 60 6.38 2.18 22.90
CA GLY A 60 7.73 2.67 22.79
C GLY A 60 8.78 1.60 22.58
N GLY A 61 8.38 0.54 21.88
CA GLY A 61 9.30 -0.45 21.36
C GLY A 61 10.34 0.15 20.43
N ALA A 62 11.38 -0.63 20.18
CA ALA A 62 12.50 -0.21 19.37
C ALA A 62 12.06 0.13 17.94
N VAL A 63 12.65 1.19 17.38
CA VAL A 63 12.45 1.56 15.97
C VAL A 63 12.81 0.40 15.04
N THR A 64 13.82 -0.39 15.40
CA THR A 64 14.23 -1.61 14.69
C THR A 64 13.11 -2.64 14.63
N THR A 65 12.31 -2.80 15.70
CA THR A 65 11.15 -3.71 15.70
C THR A 65 10.09 -3.22 14.71
N ILE A 66 9.77 -1.93 14.71
CA ILE A 66 8.82 -1.33 13.76
C ILE A 66 9.29 -1.57 12.32
N VAL A 67 10.56 -1.27 12.04
CA VAL A 67 11.16 -1.46 10.72
C VAL A 67 11.14 -2.94 10.31
N SER A 68 11.42 -3.87 11.23
CA SER A 68 11.39 -5.30 10.92
C SER A 68 9.99 -5.80 10.54
N ILE A 69 8.95 -5.37 11.27
CA ILE A 69 7.56 -5.70 10.95
C ILE A 69 7.20 -5.13 9.58
N LEU A 70 7.50 -3.86 9.34
CA LEU A 70 7.20 -3.20 8.07
C LEU A 70 7.96 -3.84 6.89
N THR A 71 9.24 -4.16 7.05
CA THR A 71 10.02 -4.85 6.02
C THR A 71 9.42 -6.23 5.70
N ALA A 72 8.89 -6.94 6.71
CA ALA A 72 8.21 -8.21 6.52
C ALA A 72 6.87 -8.09 5.78
N VAL A 73 6.20 -6.92 5.80
CA VAL A 73 5.03 -6.64 4.95
C VAL A 73 5.42 -6.51 3.47
N GLY A 74 6.70 -6.31 3.18
CA GLY A 74 7.23 -6.17 1.83
C GLY A 74 7.08 -4.74 1.31
N SER A 75 6.61 -4.60 0.06
CA SER A 75 6.59 -3.31 -0.65
C SER A 75 5.82 -2.23 0.11
N GLY A 76 4.73 -2.60 0.79
CA GLY A 76 3.92 -1.65 1.54
C GLY A 76 4.59 -1.12 2.80
N GLY A 77 5.29 -1.96 3.55
CA GLY A 77 6.03 -1.45 4.70
C GLY A 77 7.28 -0.68 4.32
N LEU A 78 7.93 -1.04 3.21
CA LEU A 78 9.07 -0.28 2.67
C LEU A 78 8.63 1.11 2.16
N SER A 79 7.47 1.24 1.52
CA SER A 79 6.95 2.54 1.08
C SER A 79 6.58 3.44 2.26
N LEU A 80 6.04 2.88 3.35
CA LEU A 80 5.81 3.63 4.59
C LEU A 80 7.11 4.11 5.23
N ILE A 81 8.16 3.26 5.26
CA ILE A 81 9.48 3.67 5.75
C ILE A 81 10.04 4.81 4.89
N ALA A 82 9.89 4.72 3.57
CA ALA A 82 10.32 5.78 2.66
C ALA A 82 9.55 7.08 2.87
N ALA A 83 8.23 7.02 3.15
CA ALA A 83 7.40 8.19 3.41
C ALA A 83 7.78 8.94 4.69
N ALA A 84 8.30 8.25 5.71
CA ALA A 84 8.85 8.90 6.88
C ALA A 84 10.08 9.77 6.55
N GLY A 85 10.82 9.43 5.49
CA GLY A 85 11.93 10.22 4.97
C GLY A 85 13.02 10.45 6.00
N LYS A 86 13.20 11.71 6.43
CA LYS A 86 14.18 12.09 7.46
C LYS A 86 13.65 11.93 8.89
N GLU A 87 12.34 11.81 9.06
CA GLU A 87 11.75 11.51 10.36
C GLU A 87 11.92 10.03 10.68
N THR A 88 12.06 9.71 11.96
CA THR A 88 11.96 8.31 12.37
C THR A 88 10.54 7.80 12.08
N ILE A 89 10.41 6.56 11.64
CA ILE A 89 9.10 5.92 11.40
C ILE A 89 8.16 6.05 12.60
N ARG A 90 8.71 6.04 13.81
CA ARG A 90 7.96 6.22 15.06
C ARG A 90 7.35 7.61 15.15
N GLN A 91 8.14 8.64 14.83
CA GLN A 91 7.69 10.03 14.87
C GLN A 91 6.67 10.30 13.76
N TYR A 92 6.93 9.81 12.56
CA TYR A 92 6.00 9.87 11.44
C TYR A 92 4.63 9.28 11.81
N LEU A 93 4.60 8.04 12.33
CA LEU A 93 3.36 7.37 12.71
C LEU A 93 2.64 8.07 13.87
N LYS A 94 3.37 8.61 14.86
CA LYS A 94 2.77 9.43 15.92
C LYS A 94 2.14 10.71 15.36
N ASN A 95 2.78 11.34 14.38
CA ASN A 95 2.25 12.52 13.72
C ASN A 95 0.96 12.18 12.94
N GLU A 96 0.92 11.06 12.22
CA GLU A 96 -0.28 10.62 11.51
C GLU A 96 -1.43 10.26 12.46
N ILE A 97 -1.15 9.57 13.58
CA ILE A 97 -2.16 9.32 14.63
C ILE A 97 -2.69 10.64 15.18
N LYS A 98 -1.84 11.64 15.41
CA LYS A 98 -2.25 12.94 15.94
C LYS A 98 -3.12 13.73 14.96
N LYS A 99 -2.84 13.64 13.66
CA LYS A 99 -3.58 14.36 12.61
C LYS A 99 -4.95 13.72 12.31
N LYS A 100 -4.98 12.39 12.15
CA LYS A 100 -6.14 11.66 11.62
C LYS A 100 -6.88 10.84 12.67
N GLY A 101 -6.24 10.56 13.81
CA GLY A 101 -6.72 9.62 14.81
C GLY A 101 -6.33 8.18 14.48
N ARG A 102 -6.07 7.38 15.51
CA ARG A 102 -5.59 6.00 15.39
C ARG A 102 -6.48 5.12 14.50
N LYS A 103 -7.81 5.25 14.62
CA LYS A 103 -8.75 4.45 13.82
C LYS A 103 -8.62 4.73 12.32
N ALA A 104 -8.39 5.98 11.93
CA ALA A 104 -8.23 6.39 10.54
C ALA A 104 -6.89 5.91 9.95
N VAL A 105 -5.86 5.79 10.78
CA VAL A 105 -4.54 5.29 10.36
C VAL A 105 -4.56 3.76 10.19
N ILE A 106 -5.27 3.02 11.06
CA ILE A 106 -5.30 1.54 11.07
C ILE A 106 -6.31 0.94 10.09
N ALA A 107 -7.42 1.62 9.79
CA ALA A 107 -8.55 0.99 9.11
C ALA A 107 -8.13 0.26 7.80
N TRP A 108 -8.92 -0.71 7.38
CA TRP A 108 -8.61 -1.54 6.22
C TRP A 108 -9.25 -0.99 4.96
#